data_AF-A0A645GV35-F1
#
_entry.id   AF-A0A645GV35-F1
#
_cell.length_a   1.000
_cell.length_b   1.000
_cell.length_c   1.000
_cell.angle_alpha   90.00
_cell.angle_beta   90.00
_cell.angle_gamma   90.00
#
_symmetry.space_group_name_H-M   'P 1'
#
loop_
_entity.id
_entity.type
_entity.pdbx_description
1 polymer ?
#
loop_
_entity_poly.entity_id
_entity_poly.type
_entity_poly.pdbx_seq_one_letter_code
_entity_poly.pdbx_strand_id
1 'polypeptide(L)'
;MSPFAKESAYLHLPTYVSGIIYHIGSFVAIAFFLFALIFPNWNEILSNFAILIEIVLLLSVVCGLFILFKRFIKSDLRSLSIPDDYFSNLFTSCFQLCTFLYMIDSVSAGLYFTLSALFFLWLPVGKTRHLVYFFVARINLGRFYGKRGTWPEKH
;
A
#
# COMPACT_ATOMS: atom_id res chain seq x y z
N MET A 1 -14.17 1.97 1.83
CA MET A 1 -15.54 2.28 2.29
C MET A 1 -15.47 3.59 3.03
N SER A 2 -16.48 4.44 2.90
CA SER A 2 -16.52 5.73 3.59
C SER A 2 -16.49 5.51 5.11
N PRO A 3 -15.70 6.29 5.88
CA PRO A 3 -15.70 6.19 7.34
C PRO A 3 -17.07 6.54 7.93
N PHE A 4 -17.85 7.37 7.23
CA PHE A 4 -19.22 7.74 7.64
C PHE A 4 -20.25 6.61 7.47
N ALA A 5 -19.91 5.56 6.72
CA ALA A 5 -20.78 4.40 6.51
C ALA A 5 -20.37 3.18 7.36
N LYS A 6 -19.30 3.31 8.17
CA LYS A 6 -18.79 2.21 9.00
C LYS A 6 -18.31 2.74 10.34
N GLU A 7 -19.08 2.44 11.39
CA GLU A 7 -18.80 2.89 12.77
C GLU A 7 -17.36 2.60 13.21
N SER A 8 -16.86 1.39 12.95
CA SER A 8 -15.47 1.03 13.32
C SER A 8 -14.40 1.91 12.65
N ALA A 9 -14.68 2.46 11.47
CA ALA A 9 -13.77 3.38 10.78
C ALA A 9 -13.92 4.80 11.32
N TYR A 10 -15.15 5.23 11.62
CA TYR A 10 -15.44 6.51 12.27
C TYR A 10 -14.80 6.62 13.67
N LEU A 11 -14.88 5.57 14.48
CA LEU A 11 -14.28 5.56 15.83
C LEU A 11 -12.75 5.48 15.82
N HIS A 12 -12.13 5.16 14.67
CA HIS A 12 -10.69 4.95 14.55
C HIS A 12 -10.07 5.73 13.37
N LEU A 13 -10.51 6.99 13.20
CA LEU A 13 -10.07 7.89 12.12
C LEU A 13 -8.55 7.97 11.94
N PRO A 14 -7.70 8.09 12.98
CA PRO A 14 -6.25 8.14 12.77
C PRO A 14 -5.73 6.88 12.06
N THR A 15 -6.22 5.70 12.45
CA THR A 15 -5.81 4.44 11.81
C THR A 15 -6.38 4.30 10.40
N TYR A 16 -7.59 4.82 10.17
CA TYR A 16 -8.19 4.87 8.83
C TYR A 16 -7.37 5.76 7.88
N VAL A 17 -7.00 6.97 8.33
CA VAL A 17 -6.18 7.92 7.57
C VAL A 17 -4.78 7.36 7.32
N SER A 18 -4.12 6.82 8.35
CA SER A 18 -2.83 6.11 8.17
C SER A 18 -2.97 4.97 7.16
N GLY A 19 -4.08 4.24 7.19
CA GLY A 19 -4.39 3.21 6.20
C GLY A 19 -4.44 3.78 4.78
N ILE A 20 -5.14 4.89 4.56
CA ILE A 20 -5.20 5.55 3.25
C ILE A 20 -3.82 5.96 2.76
N ILE A 21 -3.07 6.70 3.59
CA ILE A 21 -1.72 7.19 3.23
C ILE A 21 -0.78 6.01 2.93
N TYR A 22 -0.90 4.94 3.72
CA TYR A 22 -0.14 3.71 3.51
C TYR A 22 -0.43 3.08 2.13
N HIS A 23 -1.70 2.98 1.74
CA HIS A 23 -2.06 2.44 0.42
C HIS A 23 -1.65 3.36 -0.73
N ILE A 24 -1.79 4.68 -0.57
CA ILE A 24 -1.32 5.66 -1.58
C ILE A 24 0.17 5.45 -1.83
N GLY A 25 1.00 5.39 -0.79
CA GLY A 25 2.43 5.15 -0.95
C GLY A 25 2.76 3.78 -1.55
N SER A 26 1.99 2.72 -1.27
CA SER A 26 2.16 1.43 -1.96
C SER A 26 1.93 1.54 -3.47
N PHE A 27 0.86 2.23 -3.89
CA PHE A 27 0.60 2.44 -5.32
C PHE A 27 1.65 3.34 -5.97
N VAL A 28 2.12 4.38 -5.27
CA VAL A 28 3.20 5.25 -5.73
C VAL A 28 4.51 4.47 -5.89
N ALA A 29 4.87 3.61 -4.92
CA ALA A 29 6.07 2.78 -5.01
C ALA A 29 6.03 1.79 -6.18
N ILE A 30 4.87 1.14 -6.39
CA ILE A 30 4.64 0.26 -7.55
C ILE A 30 4.73 1.04 -8.86
N ALA A 31 4.08 2.19 -8.95
CA ALA A 31 4.10 3.03 -10.15
C ALA A 31 5.52 3.53 -10.46
N PHE A 32 6.25 3.96 -9.44
CA PHE A 32 7.64 4.38 -9.58
C PHE A 32 8.53 3.22 -10.04
N PHE A 33 8.39 2.01 -9.48
CA PHE A 33 9.14 0.84 -9.94
C PHE A 33 8.94 0.58 -11.43
N LEU A 34 7.68 0.54 -11.88
CA LEU A 34 7.36 0.32 -13.30
C LEU A 34 7.90 1.45 -14.18
N PHE A 35 7.83 2.69 -13.69
CA PHE A 35 8.33 3.86 -14.40
C PHE A 35 9.85 3.82 -14.54
N ALA A 36 10.59 3.58 -13.45
CA ALA A 36 12.05 3.50 -13.44
C ALA A 36 12.57 2.30 -14.26
N LEU A 37 11.78 1.23 -14.41
CA LEU A 37 12.09 0.10 -15.28
C LEU A 37 12.04 0.48 -16.77
N ILE A 38 11.08 1.33 -17.15
CA ILE A 38 10.86 1.75 -18.56
C ILE A 38 11.74 2.96 -18.93
N PHE A 39 11.97 3.87 -17.96
CA PHE A 39 12.68 5.13 -18.15
C PHE A 39 13.91 5.18 -17.23
N PRO A 40 15.10 4.75 -17.71
CA PRO A 40 16.33 4.81 -16.91
C PRO A 40 16.73 6.21 -16.45
N ASN A 41 16.34 7.25 -17.22
CA ASN A 41 16.52 8.67 -16.89
C ASN A 41 15.32 9.26 -16.12
N TRP A 42 14.66 8.44 -15.29
CA TRP A 42 13.48 8.85 -14.52
C TRP A 42 13.72 10.11 -13.67
N ASN A 43 14.95 10.33 -13.21
CA ASN A 43 15.37 11.45 -12.37
C ASN A 43 15.21 12.79 -13.09
N GLU A 44 15.53 12.85 -14.38
CA GLU A 44 15.33 14.05 -15.21
C GLU A 44 13.84 14.32 -15.44
N ILE A 45 13.09 13.25 -15.75
CA ILE A 45 11.66 13.34 -16.08
C ILE A 45 10.81 13.74 -14.86
N LEU A 46 11.13 13.18 -13.68
CA LEU A 46 10.38 13.39 -12.45
C LEU A 46 10.95 14.51 -11.58
N SER A 47 11.99 15.22 -12.03
CA SER A 47 12.67 16.28 -11.27
C SER A 47 11.73 17.26 -10.56
N ASN A 48 10.68 17.73 -11.25
CA ASN A 48 9.70 18.67 -10.70
C ASN A 48 8.75 18.07 -9.64
N PHE A 49 8.63 16.74 -9.60
CA PHE A 49 7.73 16.01 -8.71
C PHE A 49 8.46 15.16 -7.67
N ALA A 50 9.80 15.04 -7.74
CA ALA A 50 10.61 14.15 -6.92
C ALA A 50 10.35 14.36 -5.42
N ILE A 51 10.44 15.61 -4.95
CA ILE A 51 10.21 15.97 -3.53
C ILE A 51 8.80 15.56 -3.06
N LEU A 52 7.78 15.76 -3.89
CA LEU A 52 6.41 15.39 -3.54
C LEU A 52 6.28 13.86 -3.38
N ILE A 53 6.85 13.10 -4.33
CA ILE A 53 6.84 11.63 -4.30
C ILE A 53 7.59 11.13 -3.07
N GLU A 54 8.76 11.70 -2.78
CA GLU A 54 9.58 11.39 -1.61
C GLU A 54 8.82 11.61 -0.29
N ILE A 55 8.16 12.77 -0.13
CA ILE A 55 7.35 13.08 1.04
C ILE A 55 6.20 12.07 1.21
N VAL A 56 5.51 11.74 0.12
CA VAL A 56 4.41 10.76 0.14
C VAL A 56 4.93 9.38 0.57
N LEU A 57 6.05 8.93 0.01
CA LEU A 57 6.67 7.65 0.38
C LEU A 57 7.11 7.63 1.85
N LEU A 58 7.78 8.68 2.32
CA LEU A 58 8.25 8.77 3.69
C LEU A 58 7.07 8.76 4.69
N LEU A 59 6.03 9.55 4.42
CA LEU A 59 4.82 9.58 5.26
C LEU A 59 4.10 8.22 5.23
N SER A 60 4.11 7.54 4.08
CA SER A 60 3.57 6.18 3.95
C SER A 60 4.31 5.18 4.81
N VAL A 61 5.65 5.20 4.82
CA VAL A 61 6.47 4.34 5.69
C VAL A 61 6.15 4.59 7.15
N VAL A 62 6.08 5.84 7.59
CA VAL A 62 5.71 6.20 8.97
C VAL A 62 4.32 5.67 9.32
N CYS A 63 3.34 5.82 8.44
CA CYS A 63 2.00 5.27 8.63
C CYS A 63 1.99 3.73 8.69
N GLY A 64 2.80 3.07 7.85
CA GLY A 64 2.97 1.61 7.83
C GLY A 64 3.52 1.09 9.16
N LEU A 65 4.60 1.71 9.65
CA LEU A 65 5.19 1.41 10.95
C LEU A 65 4.23 1.68 12.11
N PHE A 66 3.47 2.78 12.06
CA PHE A 66 2.43 3.05 13.06
C PHE A 66 1.37 1.94 13.09
N ILE A 67 0.88 1.48 11.94
CA ILE A 67 -0.09 0.40 11.84
C ILE A 67 0.50 -0.92 12.37
N LEU A 68 1.75 -1.21 12.03
CA LEU A 68 2.48 -2.40 12.49
C LEU A 68 2.63 -2.39 14.01
N PHE A 69 3.11 -1.29 14.57
CA PHE A 69 3.30 -1.12 16.01
C PHE A 69 1.98 -1.20 16.78
N LYS A 70 0.92 -0.55 16.26
CA LYS A 70 -0.42 -0.66 16.83
C LYS A 70 -0.91 -2.12 16.90
N ARG A 71 -0.58 -2.93 15.90
CA ARG A 71 -0.93 -4.37 15.86
C ARG A 71 -0.23 -5.19 16.95
N PHE A 72 0.98 -4.83 17.34
CA PHE A 72 1.67 -5.48 18.46
C PHE A 72 1.08 -5.08 19.82
N ILE A 73 0.66 -3.82 19.97
CA ILE A 73 0.18 -3.27 21.24
C ILE A 73 -1.27 -3.65 21.55
N LYS A 74 -2.18 -3.50 20.58
CA LYS A 74 -3.62 -3.67 20.83
C LYS A 74 -3.97 -5.16 20.89
N SER A 75 -4.39 -5.62 22.07
CA SER A 75 -4.81 -7.00 22.34
C SER A 75 -5.79 -7.53 21.29
N ASP A 76 -6.78 -6.72 20.95
CA ASP A 76 -7.87 -7.10 20.04
C ASP A 76 -7.38 -7.27 18.60
N LEU A 77 -6.39 -6.46 18.19
CA LEU A 77 -5.76 -6.64 16.89
C LEU A 77 -4.83 -7.84 16.88
N ARG A 78 -4.06 -8.03 17.96
CA ARG A 78 -3.13 -9.14 18.10
C ARG A 78 -3.83 -10.49 18.09
N SER A 79 -4.98 -10.62 18.75
CA SER A 79 -5.75 -11.87 18.78
C SER A 79 -6.34 -12.24 17.42
N LEU A 80 -6.59 -11.26 16.56
CA LEU A 80 -7.10 -11.45 15.19
C LEU A 80 -5.98 -11.56 14.13
N SER A 81 -4.72 -11.31 14.51
CA SER A 81 -3.60 -11.25 13.56
C SER A 81 -2.96 -12.62 13.36
N ILE A 82 -2.63 -12.91 12.10
CA ILE A 82 -1.81 -14.07 11.72
C ILE A 82 -0.39 -13.61 11.36
N PRO A 83 0.63 -14.49 11.30
CA PRO A 83 2.00 -14.10 10.98
C PRO A 83 2.15 -13.30 9.67
N ASP A 84 1.37 -13.66 8.64
CA ASP A 84 1.32 -12.94 7.36
C ASP A 84 0.91 -11.47 7.51
N ASP A 85 0.07 -11.11 8.50
CA ASP A 85 -0.32 -9.71 8.73
C ASP A 85 0.87 -8.82 9.10
N TYR A 86 1.79 -9.38 9.89
CA TYR A 86 3.01 -8.68 10.31
C TYR A 86 4.02 -8.65 9.17
N PHE A 87 4.25 -9.81 8.54
CA PHE A 87 5.21 -9.91 7.44
C PHE A 87 4.80 -9.05 6.25
N SER A 88 3.56 -9.15 5.78
CA SER A 88 3.09 -8.37 4.64
C SER A 88 3.13 -6.87 4.90
N ASN A 89 2.84 -6.40 6.11
CA ASN A 89 2.99 -4.98 6.46
C ASN A 89 4.46 -4.55 6.53
N LEU A 90 5.31 -5.31 7.22
CA LEU A 90 6.73 -5.00 7.30
C LEU A 90 7.36 -4.96 5.91
N PHE A 91 7.10 -5.98 5.09
CA PHE A 91 7.69 -6.11 3.78
C PHE A 91 7.23 -5.03 2.80
N THR A 92 5.95 -4.66 2.82
CA THR A 92 5.43 -3.53 2.04
C THR A 92 6.05 -2.20 2.51
N SER A 93 6.24 -2.01 3.82
CA SER A 93 6.89 -0.81 4.36
C SER A 93 8.38 -0.75 3.99
N CYS A 94 9.07 -1.89 3.97
CA CYS A 94 10.45 -2.00 3.49
C CYS A 94 10.55 -1.66 1.99
N PHE A 95 9.58 -2.09 1.17
CA PHE A 95 9.54 -1.75 -0.25
C PHE A 95 9.32 -0.25 -0.48
N GLN A 96 8.39 0.37 0.25
CA GLN A 96 8.18 1.83 0.21
C GLN A 96 9.44 2.60 0.65
N LEU A 97 10.07 2.17 1.74
CA LEU A 97 11.31 2.79 2.24
C LEU A 97 12.46 2.62 1.24
N CYS A 98 12.64 1.43 0.68
CA CYS A 98 13.67 1.19 -0.33
C CYS A 98 13.44 2.02 -1.59
N THR A 99 12.18 2.23 -2.00
CA THR A 99 11.84 3.15 -3.10
C THR A 99 12.24 4.59 -2.77
N PHE A 100 11.89 5.08 -1.59
CA PHE A 100 12.32 6.41 -1.13
C PHE A 100 13.85 6.54 -1.14
N LEU A 101 14.55 5.60 -0.52
CA LEU A 101 16.01 5.61 -0.43
C LEU A 101 16.67 5.56 -1.82
N TYR A 102 16.07 4.86 -2.77
CA TYR A 102 16.58 4.80 -4.14
C TYR A 102 16.39 6.14 -4.87
N MET A 103 15.27 6.83 -4.64
CA MET A 103 15.04 8.16 -5.22
C MET A 103 16.04 9.21 -4.75
N ILE A 104 16.46 9.13 -3.48
CA ILE A 104 17.47 10.02 -2.89
C ILE A 104 18.90 9.47 -3.01
N ASP A 105 19.14 8.55 -3.94
CA ASP A 105 20.45 7.95 -4.25
C ASP A 105 21.19 7.36 -3.04
N SER A 106 20.45 6.88 -2.05
CA SER A 106 20.99 6.34 -0.79
C SER A 106 21.10 4.81 -0.78
N VAL A 107 20.59 4.13 -1.81
CA VAL A 107 20.75 2.68 -2.02
C VAL A 107 21.01 2.39 -3.49
N SER A 108 21.75 1.30 -3.75
CA SER A 108 22.06 0.91 -5.12
C SER A 108 20.82 0.44 -5.89
N ALA A 109 20.83 0.66 -7.21
CA ALA A 109 19.80 0.12 -8.11
C ALA A 109 19.64 -1.40 -7.95
N GLY A 110 20.76 -2.14 -7.82
CA GLY A 110 20.73 -3.58 -7.64
C GLY A 110 19.95 -4.02 -6.39
N LEU A 111 20.14 -3.34 -5.26
CA LEU A 111 19.38 -3.62 -4.04
C LEU A 111 17.90 -3.28 -4.23
N TYR A 112 17.60 -2.12 -4.80
CA TYR A 112 16.23 -1.66 -5.06
C TYR A 112 15.44 -2.63 -5.94
N PHE A 113 15.99 -2.99 -7.11
CA PHE A 113 15.32 -3.89 -8.05
C PHE A 113 15.20 -5.31 -7.51
N THR A 114 16.17 -5.79 -6.72
CA THR A 114 16.09 -7.11 -6.07
C THR A 114 14.97 -7.15 -5.04
N LEU A 115 14.90 -6.16 -4.14
CA LEU A 115 13.85 -6.08 -3.13
C LEU A 115 12.48 -5.92 -3.78
N SER A 116 12.38 -5.12 -4.84
CA SER A 116 11.17 -4.96 -5.64
C SER A 116 10.74 -6.29 -6.26
N ALA A 117 11.65 -7.05 -6.88
CA ALA A 117 11.34 -8.36 -7.45
C ALA A 117 10.82 -9.34 -6.40
N LEU A 118 11.43 -9.38 -5.21
CA LEU A 118 10.95 -10.18 -4.08
C LEU A 118 9.55 -9.73 -3.62
N PHE A 119 9.28 -8.42 -3.61
CA PHE A 119 7.95 -7.88 -3.30
C PHE A 119 6.89 -8.37 -4.30
N PHE A 120 7.17 -8.29 -5.61
CA PHE A 120 6.26 -8.78 -6.64
C PHE A 120 6.07 -10.30 -6.60
N LEU A 121 7.10 -11.07 -6.20
CA LEU A 121 6.98 -12.51 -5.98
C LEU A 121 6.07 -12.84 -4.79
N TRP A 122 6.14 -12.05 -3.71
CA TRP A 122 5.27 -12.21 -2.54
C TRP A 122 3.84 -11.73 -2.79
N LEU A 123 3.66 -10.74 -3.65
CA LEU A 123 2.40 -10.07 -3.95
C LEU A 123 1.19 -11.01 -4.15
N PRO A 124 1.27 -12.12 -4.91
CA PRO A 124 0.14 -13.05 -5.08
C PRO A 124 -0.05 -14.04 -3.92
N VAL A 125 0.94 -14.21 -3.05
CA VAL A 125 0.97 -15.29 -2.03
C VAL A 125 0.40 -14.82 -0.70
N GLY A 126 0.85 -13.66 -0.21
CA GLY A 126 0.50 -13.15 1.11
C GLY A 126 -0.77 -12.30 1.14
N LYS A 127 -0.96 -11.56 2.24
CA LYS A 127 -2.09 -10.63 2.43
C LYS A 127 -2.19 -9.58 1.34
N THR A 128 -1.08 -9.23 0.69
CA THR A 128 -0.97 -8.28 -0.42
C THR A 128 -1.72 -8.72 -1.68
N ARG A 129 -2.14 -10.00 -1.79
CA ARG A 129 -2.89 -10.54 -2.94
C ARG A 129 -4.17 -9.78 -3.29
N HIS A 130 -4.79 -9.13 -2.30
CA HIS A 130 -5.98 -8.31 -2.54
C HIS A 130 -5.72 -7.19 -3.53
N LEU A 131 -4.49 -6.70 -3.65
CA LEU A 131 -4.13 -5.70 -4.65
C LEU A 131 -4.39 -6.21 -6.08
N VAL A 132 -4.20 -7.51 -6.34
CA VAL A 132 -4.44 -8.13 -7.65
C VAL A 132 -5.92 -8.23 -7.97
N TYR A 133 -6.70 -8.83 -7.07
CA TYR A 133 -8.09 -9.16 -7.37
C TYR A 133 -9.09 -8.08 -6.96
N PHE A 134 -8.71 -7.07 -6.16
CA PHE A 134 -9.66 -6.06 -5.67
C PHE A 134 -10.40 -5.39 -6.82
N PHE A 135 -9.68 -4.88 -7.82
CA PHE A 135 -10.31 -4.16 -8.94
C PHE A 135 -11.20 -5.09 -9.78
N VAL A 136 -10.70 -6.29 -10.10
CA VAL A 136 -11.46 -7.29 -10.87
C VAL A 136 -12.73 -7.72 -10.13
N ALA A 137 -12.64 -7.97 -8.82
CA ALA A 137 -13.77 -8.32 -7.99
C ALA A 137 -14.82 -7.19 -7.94
N ARG A 138 -14.40 -5.93 -7.81
CA ARG A 138 -15.34 -4.79 -7.80
C ARG A 138 -16.04 -4.58 -9.14
N ILE A 139 -15.32 -4.75 -10.25
CA ILE A 139 -15.90 -4.69 -11.61
C ILE A 139 -16.94 -5.81 -11.78
N ASN A 140 -16.61 -7.04 -11.39
CA ASN A 140 -17.53 -8.18 -11.49
C ASN A 140 -18.78 -7.97 -10.62
N LEU A 141 -18.62 -7.55 -9.36
CA LEU A 141 -19.75 -7.25 -8.47
C LEU A 141 -20.68 -6.18 -9.07
N GLY A 142 -20.13 -5.08 -9.59
CA GLY A 142 -20.92 -4.04 -10.25
C GLY A 142 -21.67 -4.54 -11.49
N ARG A 143 -21.03 -5.39 -12.30
CA ARG A 143 -21.66 -5.95 -13.52
C ARG A 143 -22.80 -6.93 -13.22
N PHE A 144 -22.62 -7.83 -12.25
CA PHE A 144 -23.61 -8.87 -11.95
C PHE A 144 -24.72 -8.40 -11.00
N TYR A 145 -24.34 -7.75 -9.91
CA TYR A 145 -25.27 -7.36 -8.83
C TYR A 145 -25.66 -5.89 -8.92
N GLY A 146 -24.76 -5.02 -9.38
CA GLY A 146 -25.06 -3.59 -9.54
C GLY A 146 -26.15 -3.32 -10.57
N LYS A 147 -26.13 -4.03 -11.71
CA LYS A 147 -27.21 -3.96 -12.72
C LYS A 147 -28.59 -4.38 -12.18
N ARG A 148 -28.63 -5.21 -11.13
CA ARG A 148 -29.86 -5.70 -10.51
C ARG A 148 -30.32 -4.81 -9.35
N GLY A 149 -29.62 -3.71 -9.07
CA GLY A 149 -29.90 -2.83 -7.94
C GLY A 149 -29.62 -3.44 -6.57
N THR A 150 -28.96 -4.61 -6.51
CA THR A 150 -28.67 -5.32 -5.25
C THR A 150 -27.30 -4.94 -4.68
N TRP A 151 -26.50 -4.15 -5.40
CA TRP A 151 -25.19 -3.70 -4.96
C TRP A 151 -24.87 -2.28 -5.45
N PRO A 152 -24.27 -1.40 -4.64
CA PRO A 152 -23.96 -1.60 -3.23
C PRO A 152 -25.24 -1.67 -2.36
N GLU A 153 -25.16 -2.40 -1.24
CA GLU A 153 -26.22 -2.36 -0.24
C GLU A 153 -26.45 -0.91 0.21
N LYS A 154 -27.71 -0.46 0.17
CA LYS A 154 -28.12 0.82 0.74
C LYS A 154 -28.32 0.56 2.23
N HIS A 155 -27.44 1.09 3.07
CA HIS A 155 -27.66 1.19 4.51
C HIS A 155 -28.37 2.50 4.83
#